data_AF-A0A975H278-F1
#
_entry.id   AF-A0A975H278-F1
#
_cell.length_a   1.000
_cell.length_b   1.000
_cell.length_c   1.000
_cell.angle_alpha   90.00
_cell.angle_beta   90.00
_cell.angle_gamma   90.00
#
_symmetry.space_group_name_H-M   'P 1'
#
loop_
_entity.id
_entity.type
_entity.pdbx_description
1 polymer ?
#
loop_
_entity_poly.entity_id
_entity_poly.type
_entity_poly.pdbx_seq_one_letter_code
_entity_poly.pdbx_strand_id
1 'polypeptide(L)'
;MHDAPTSCLEPGHGRVIDAQAWYEEHEALAYQLLHLAVKSAVQPSADAGRQAQATHAALLDHALEIAGVPAPRVMARDGVHVIPYERLAEARAKVRILEQENSALRARLAPAAQAGTADVAVRRLPADDTEGGDP
;
A
#
# COMPACT_ATOMS: atom_id res chain seq x y z
N MET A 1 50.19 -36.67 12.54
CA MET A 1 50.27 -35.21 12.25
C MET A 1 49.48 -34.97 10.98
N HIS A 2 48.25 -34.48 11.11
CA HIS A 2 47.39 -34.07 10.01
C HIS A 2 47.56 -32.57 9.84
N ASP A 3 48.30 -32.15 8.82
CA ASP A 3 48.21 -30.78 8.32
C ASP A 3 47.17 -30.76 7.21
N ALA A 4 45.99 -30.23 7.54
CA ALA A 4 44.99 -29.86 6.55
C ALA A 4 45.44 -28.54 5.90
N PRO A 5 45.38 -28.39 4.56
CA PRO A 5 45.64 -27.11 3.94
C PRO A 5 44.48 -26.15 4.28
N THR A 6 44.83 -25.07 4.97
CA THR A 6 44.04 -23.86 5.13
C THR A 6 43.46 -23.48 3.77
N SER A 7 42.16 -23.71 3.61
CA SER A 7 41.38 -23.21 2.49
C SER A 7 41.45 -21.69 2.54
N CYS A 8 42.31 -21.10 1.70
CA CYS A 8 42.28 -19.68 1.42
C CYS A 8 40.87 -19.32 0.95
N LEU A 9 40.15 -18.56 1.77
CA LEU A 9 38.97 -17.84 1.32
C LEU A 9 39.43 -16.90 0.21
N GLU A 10 39.08 -17.24 -1.03
CA GLU A 10 39.18 -16.33 -2.17
C GLU A 10 38.48 -15.02 -1.78
N PRO A 11 39.17 -13.86 -1.82
CA PRO A 11 38.49 -12.60 -1.63
C PRO A 11 37.50 -12.42 -2.77
N GLY A 12 36.20 -12.51 -2.46
CA GLY A 12 35.16 -12.08 -3.38
C GLY A 12 35.50 -10.65 -3.81
N HIS A 13 35.79 -10.46 -5.10
CA HIS A 13 36.17 -9.17 -5.66
C HIS A 13 35.01 -8.20 -5.47
N GLY A 14 35.00 -7.46 -4.36
CA GLY A 14 34.04 -6.40 -4.11
C GLY A 14 34.16 -5.36 -5.22
N ARG A 15 33.10 -5.18 -6.00
CA ARG A 15 33.02 -4.09 -6.97
C ARG A 15 33.10 -2.78 -6.20
N VAL A 16 34.12 -1.97 -6.46
CA VAL A 16 34.19 -0.61 -5.93
C VAL A 16 33.15 0.23 -6.66
N ILE A 17 32.21 0.81 -5.90
CA ILE A 17 31.15 1.70 -6.40
C ILE A 17 31.56 3.14 -6.08
N ASP A 18 31.52 4.02 -7.07
CA ASP A 18 31.57 5.45 -6.84
C ASP A 18 30.25 5.88 -6.20
N ALA A 19 30.30 6.17 -4.90
CA ALA A 19 29.12 6.52 -4.12
C ALA A 19 28.43 7.79 -4.66
N GLN A 20 29.19 8.78 -5.13
CA GLN A 20 28.61 10.03 -5.61
C GLN A 20 27.84 9.81 -6.92
N ALA A 21 28.47 9.15 -7.89
CA ALA A 21 27.83 8.82 -9.16
C ALA A 21 26.60 7.92 -8.95
N TRP A 22 26.69 6.97 -8.02
CA TRP A 22 25.57 6.12 -7.65
C TRP A 22 24.40 6.93 -7.06
N TYR A 23 24.65 7.87 -6.14
CA TYR A 23 23.59 8.70 -5.56
C TYR A 23 22.90 9.57 -6.62
N GLU A 24 23.66 10.16 -7.53
CA GLU A 24 23.11 10.99 -8.62
C GLU A 24 22.18 10.18 -9.54
N GLU A 25 22.59 8.96 -9.90
CA GLU A 25 21.77 8.06 -10.71
C GLU A 25 20.52 7.58 -9.95
N HIS A 26 20.67 7.25 -8.66
CA HIS A 26 19.57 6.81 -7.82
C HIS A 26 18.52 7.92 -7.63
N GLU A 27 18.98 9.16 -7.40
CA GLU A 27 18.15 10.34 -7.30
C GLU A 27 17.41 10.63 -8.61
N ALA A 28 18.08 10.49 -9.75
CA ALA A 28 17.44 10.65 -11.06
C ALA A 28 16.32 9.63 -11.30
N LEU A 29 16.53 8.35 -10.95
CA LEU A 29 15.51 7.31 -11.03
C LEU A 29 14.32 7.60 -10.11
N ALA A 30 14.57 8.11 -8.89
CA ALA A 30 13.53 8.49 -7.95
C ALA A 30 12.68 9.66 -8.47
N TYR A 31 13.30 10.71 -9.04
CA TYR A 31 12.58 11.82 -9.65
C TYR A 31 11.78 11.39 -10.88
N GLN A 32 12.34 10.52 -11.71
CA GLN A 32 11.64 9.98 -12.86
C GLN A 32 10.39 9.18 -12.44
N LEU A 33 10.51 8.34 -11.41
CA LEU A 33 9.39 7.59 -10.86
C LEU A 33 8.29 8.53 -10.34
N LEU A 34 8.67 9.56 -9.56
CA LEU A 34 7.73 10.55 -9.04
C LEU A 34 7.00 11.28 -10.18
N HIS A 35 7.73 11.74 -11.19
CA HIS A 35 7.15 12.41 -12.35
C HIS A 35 6.13 11.52 -13.06
N LEU A 36 6.49 10.25 -13.33
CA LEU A 36 5.61 9.30 -14.00
C LEU A 36 4.38 8.95 -13.16
N ALA A 37 4.54 8.78 -11.85
CA ALA A 37 3.45 8.50 -10.93
C ALA A 37 2.43 9.65 -10.92
N VAL A 38 2.89 10.90 -10.74
CA VAL A 38 2.03 12.09 -10.76
C VAL A 38 1.37 12.27 -12.13
N LYS A 39 2.15 12.15 -13.21
CA LYS A 39 1.62 12.25 -14.58
C LYS A 39 0.54 11.21 -14.85
N SER A 40 0.74 9.96 -14.43
CA SER A 40 -0.24 8.88 -14.60
C SER A 40 -1.53 9.11 -13.80
N ALA A 41 -1.46 9.79 -12.65
CA ALA A 41 -2.62 10.14 -11.85
C ALA A 41 -3.44 11.27 -12.49
N VAL A 42 -2.78 12.25 -13.12
CA VAL A 42 -3.44 13.38 -13.79
C VAL A 42 -3.94 13.01 -15.18
N GLN A 43 -3.19 12.18 -15.91
CA GLN A 43 -3.49 11.73 -17.27
C GLN A 43 -3.31 10.21 -17.34
N PRO A 44 -4.35 9.45 -16.98
CA PRO A 44 -4.27 8.00 -16.94
C PRO A 44 -4.04 7.44 -18.34
N SER A 45 -2.89 6.80 -18.53
CA SER A 45 -2.63 5.97 -19.70
C SER A 45 -1.95 4.68 -19.27
N ALA A 46 -2.29 3.59 -19.95
CA ALA A 46 -1.68 2.29 -19.68
C ALA A 46 -0.16 2.34 -19.86
N ASP A 47 0.31 3.16 -20.81
CA ASP A 47 1.73 3.34 -21.11
C ASP A 47 2.45 4.05 -19.95
N ALA A 48 1.88 5.14 -19.41
CA ALA A 48 2.45 5.85 -18.28
C ALA A 48 2.53 4.97 -17.02
N GLY A 49 1.49 4.16 -16.78
CA GLY A 49 1.48 3.19 -15.68
C GLY A 49 2.57 2.12 -15.83
N ARG A 50 2.74 1.55 -17.03
CA ARG A 50 3.81 0.59 -17.30
C ARG A 50 5.20 1.22 -17.18
N GLN A 51 5.38 2.45 -17.65
CA GLN A 51 6.64 3.18 -17.51
C GLN A 51 6.98 3.41 -16.03
N ALA A 52 6.01 3.83 -15.22
CA ALA A 52 6.22 4.01 -13.78
C ALA A 52 6.61 2.69 -13.09
N GLN A 53 5.98 1.57 -13.46
CA GLN A 53 6.35 0.25 -12.94
C GLN A 53 7.77 -0.16 -13.34
N ALA A 54 8.17 0.09 -14.59
CA ALA A 54 9.52 -0.21 -15.07
C ALA A 54 10.58 0.64 -14.35
N THR A 55 10.33 1.94 -14.18
CA THR A 55 11.24 2.83 -13.43
C THR A 55 11.33 2.44 -11.96
N HIS A 56 10.23 2.01 -11.34
CA HIS A 56 10.26 1.49 -9.97
C HIS A 56 11.11 0.23 -9.84
N ALA A 57 10.99 -0.72 -10.78
CA ALA A 57 11.84 -1.91 -10.81
C ALA A 57 13.32 -1.54 -10.98
N ALA A 58 13.64 -0.62 -11.90
CA ALA A 58 15.01 -0.14 -12.10
C ALA A 58 15.59 0.53 -10.84
N LEU A 59 14.79 1.31 -10.11
CA LEU A 59 15.21 1.92 -8.84
C LEU A 59 15.53 0.87 -7.77
N LEU A 60 14.73 -0.19 -7.69
CA LEU A 60 14.98 -1.31 -6.76
C LEU A 60 16.24 -2.10 -7.15
N ASP A 61 16.40 -2.42 -8.43
CA ASP A 61 17.59 -3.12 -8.93
C ASP A 61 18.86 -2.31 -8.68
N HIS A 62 18.79 -0.98 -8.88
CA HIS A 62 19.89 -0.05 -8.58
C HIS A 62 20.21 0.01 -7.08
N ALA A 63 19.19 -0.03 -6.21
CA ALA A 63 19.35 -0.14 -4.75
C ALA A 63 20.08 -1.43 -4.32
N LEU A 64 19.85 -2.54 -5.03
CA LEU A 64 20.47 -3.83 -4.72
C LEU A 64 21.99 -3.83 -4.92
N GLU A 65 22.50 -2.95 -5.78
CA GLU A 65 23.94 -2.83 -6.04
C GLU A 65 24.76 -2.50 -4.79
N ILE A 66 24.17 -1.74 -3.84
CA ILE A 66 24.81 -1.39 -2.56
C ILE A 66 24.27 -2.25 -1.41
N ALA A 67 22.95 -2.52 -1.38
CA ALA A 67 22.34 -3.20 -0.25
C ALA A 67 22.75 -4.68 -0.15
N GLY A 68 23.04 -5.34 -1.28
CA GLY A 68 23.44 -6.76 -1.34
C GLY A 68 22.39 -7.76 -0.84
N VAL A 69 21.26 -7.29 -0.31
CA VAL A 69 20.16 -8.09 0.21
C VAL A 69 19.01 -8.02 -0.78
N PRO A 70 18.60 -9.15 -1.39
CA PRO A 70 17.44 -9.16 -2.29
C PRO A 70 16.17 -8.75 -1.55
N ALA A 71 15.17 -8.24 -2.30
CA ALA A 71 13.89 -7.83 -1.77
C ALA A 71 13.30 -8.90 -0.80
N PRO A 72 12.75 -8.51 0.35
CA PRO A 72 12.35 -9.44 1.40
C PRO A 72 11.22 -10.36 0.92
N ARG A 73 11.47 -11.67 0.92
CA ARG A 73 10.45 -12.68 0.56
C ARG A 73 9.54 -12.93 1.76
N VAL A 74 8.24 -12.73 1.58
CA VAL A 74 7.26 -12.97 2.64
C VAL A 74 6.54 -14.28 2.37
N MET A 75 6.54 -15.19 3.35
CA MET A 75 5.72 -16.40 3.26
C MET A 75 4.28 -16.09 3.65
N ALA A 76 3.34 -16.65 2.90
CA ALA A 76 1.94 -16.67 3.27
C ALA A 76 1.73 -17.50 4.55
N ARG A 77 0.63 -17.23 5.25
CA ARG A 77 0.29 -17.89 6.52
C ARG A 77 0.17 -19.42 6.39
N ASP A 78 -0.14 -19.92 5.20
CA ASP A 78 -0.22 -21.35 4.91
C ASP A 78 1.14 -22.06 4.89
N GLY A 79 2.25 -21.31 4.90
CA GLY A 79 3.59 -21.86 4.88
C GLY A 79 4.00 -22.48 3.53
N VAL A 80 3.17 -22.33 2.49
CA VAL A 80 3.39 -22.94 1.17
C VAL A 80 3.68 -21.88 0.12
N HIS A 81 2.97 -20.76 0.15
CA HIS A 81 3.10 -19.73 -0.88
C HIS A 81 4.07 -18.62 -0.48
N VAL A 82 4.89 -18.18 -1.43
CA VAL A 82 5.71 -16.97 -1.28
C VAL A 82 4.97 -15.81 -1.94
N ILE A 83 4.79 -14.73 -1.20
CA ILE A 83 4.21 -13.48 -1.65
C ILE A 83 5.37 -12.56 -2.06
N PRO A 84 5.45 -12.15 -3.34
CA PRO A 84 6.38 -11.11 -3.76
C PRO A 84 6.15 -9.84 -2.94
N TYR A 85 7.23 -9.23 -2.46
CA TYR A 85 7.15 -8.07 -1.57
C TYR A 85 6.34 -6.92 -2.19
N GLU A 86 6.49 -6.70 -3.49
CA GLU A 86 5.83 -5.66 -4.26
C GLU A 86 4.32 -5.83 -4.20
N ARG A 87 3.83 -7.07 -4.35
CA ARG A 87 2.40 -7.38 -4.25
C ARG A 87 1.87 -7.17 -2.83
N LEU A 88 2.68 -7.50 -1.82
CA LEU A 88 2.30 -7.25 -0.43
C LEU A 88 2.26 -5.75 -0.12
N ALA A 89 3.25 -5.00 -0.56
CA ALA A 89 3.32 -3.54 -0.40
C ALA A 89 2.14 -2.86 -1.10
N GLU A 90 1.82 -3.27 -2.33
CA GLU A 90 0.66 -2.79 -3.08
C GLU A 90 -0.65 -3.10 -2.34
N ALA A 91 -0.83 -4.33 -1.86
CA ALA A 91 -2.01 -4.72 -1.10
C ALA A 91 -2.17 -3.88 0.19
N ARG A 92 -1.08 -3.66 0.92
CA ARG A 92 -1.07 -2.80 2.13
C ARG A 92 -1.43 -1.35 1.82
N ALA A 93 -0.92 -0.81 0.72
CA ALA A 93 -1.26 0.55 0.28
C ALA A 93 -2.76 0.68 -0.04
N LYS A 94 -3.32 -0.30 -0.78
CA LYS A 94 -4.76 -0.34 -1.10
C LYS A 94 -5.62 -0.42 0.15
N VAL A 95 -5.28 -1.31 1.09
CA VAL A 95 -6.02 -1.43 2.37
C VAL A 95 -6.03 -0.10 3.11
N ARG A 96 -4.88 0.58 3.23
CA ARG A 96 -4.80 1.89 3.90
C ARG A 96 -5.70 2.95 3.24
N ILE A 97 -5.72 3.01 1.90
CA ILE A 97 -6.60 3.93 1.17
C ILE A 97 -8.07 3.60 1.45
N LEU A 98 -8.45 2.33 1.34
CA LEU A 98 -9.82 1.87 1.58
C LEU A 98 -10.28 2.13 3.03
N GLU A 99 -9.40 1.96 4.01
CA GLU A 99 -9.68 2.28 5.41
C GLU A 99 -9.93 3.78 5.60
N GLN A 100 -9.11 4.63 4.98
CA GLN A 100 -9.29 6.08 5.01
C GLN A 100 -10.62 6.49 4.37
N GLU A 101 -10.93 5.98 3.18
CA GLU A 101 -12.20 6.23 2.50
C GLU A 101 -13.40 5.75 3.32
N ASN A 102 -13.32 4.55 3.89
CA ASN A 102 -14.39 4.00 4.73
C ASN A 102 -14.63 4.88 5.97
N SER A 103 -13.55 5.36 6.60
CA SER A 103 -13.66 6.27 7.74
C SER A 103 -14.29 7.61 7.36
N ALA A 104 -13.93 8.17 6.20
CA ALA A 104 -14.49 9.42 5.69
C ALA A 104 -15.97 9.27 5.33
N LEU A 105 -16.36 8.14 4.72
CA LEU A 105 -17.75 7.83 4.41
C LEU A 105 -18.58 7.66 5.68
N ARG A 106 -18.06 6.95 6.70
CA ARG A 106 -18.73 6.83 8.00
C ARG A 106 -18.93 8.19 8.67
N ALA A 107 -17.93 9.08 8.63
CA ALA A 107 -18.05 10.43 9.15
C ALA A 107 -19.11 11.27 8.42
N ARG A 108 -19.23 11.12 7.09
CA ARG A 108 -20.27 11.79 6.28
C ARG A 108 -21.68 11.26 6.53
N LEU A 109 -21.82 9.96 6.80
CA LEU A 109 -23.12 9.31 7.03
C LEU A 109 -23.59 9.36 8.49
N ALA A 110 -22.68 9.52 9.45
CA ALA A 110 -23.00 9.68 10.87
C ALA A 110 -24.07 10.76 11.17
N PRO A 111 -24.02 11.98 10.58
CA PRO A 111 -25.08 12.98 10.80
C PRO A 111 -26.41 12.62 10.12
N ALA A 112 -26.41 11.86 9.01
CA ALA A 112 -27.64 11.43 8.34
C ALA A 112 -28.37 10.29 9.10
N ALA A 113 -27.62 9.39 9.73
CA ALA A 113 -28.18 8.31 10.56
C ALA A 113 -28.80 8.80 11.88
N GLN A 114 -28.33 9.94 12.41
CA GLN A 114 -28.89 10.59 13.60
C GLN A 114 -30.16 11.39 13.29
N ALA A 115 -30.31 11.92 12.08
CA ALA A 115 -31.54 12.59 11.65
C ALA A 115 -32.67 11.58 11.34
N GLY A 116 -32.36 10.40 10.78
CA GLY A 116 -33.35 9.37 10.43
C GLY A 116 -33.92 8.58 11.62
N THR A 117 -33.27 8.62 12.78
CA THR A 117 -33.77 7.95 14.01
C THR A 117 -34.63 8.86 14.89
N ALA A 118 -34.57 10.19 14.69
CA ALA A 118 -35.42 11.14 15.42
C ALA A 118 -36.85 11.26 14.85
N ASP A 119 -37.06 10.96 13.55
CA ASP A 119 -38.37 11.11 12.89
C ASP A 119 -39.26 9.85 13.01
N VAL A 120 -38.70 8.70 13.43
CA VAL A 120 -39.43 7.43 13.58
C VAL A 120 -39.91 7.20 15.02
N ALA A 121 -39.42 7.98 15.99
CA ALA A 121 -39.87 7.89 17.37
C ALA A 121 -41.04 8.86 17.64
N VAL A 122 -42.21 8.29 17.90
CA VAL A 122 -43.42 8.91 18.50
C VAL A 122 -44.37 9.62 17.53
N ARG A 123 -44.97 8.85 16.61
CA ARG A 123 -46.38 9.06 16.25
C ARG A 123 -47.23 8.00 16.97
N ARG A 124 -47.32 8.13 18.30
CA ARG A 124 -48.28 7.37 19.11
C ARG A 124 -49.65 7.92 18.74
N LEU A 125 -50.43 7.17 17.96
CA LEU A 125 -51.83 7.47 17.70
C LEU A 125 -52.55 7.64 19.06
N PRO A 126 -53.28 8.75 19.30
CA PRO A 126 -54.18 8.79 20.43
C PRO A 126 -55.24 7.71 20.23
N ALA A 127 -55.42 6.86 21.23
CA ALA A 127 -56.58 5.98 21.30
C ALA A 127 -57.82 6.88 21.43
N ASP A 128 -58.62 6.91 20.39
CA ASP A 128 -59.92 7.56 20.36
C ASP A 128 -60.93 6.55 20.92
N ASP A 129 -61.10 6.54 22.25
CA ASP A 129 -62.25 5.90 22.89
C ASP A 129 -63.19 7.02 23.36
N THR A 130 -63.87 7.63 22.39
CA THR A 130 -65.06 8.44 22.64
C THR A 130 -66.30 7.57 22.52
N GLU A 131 -66.68 6.90 23.62
CA GLU A 131 -68.07 6.47 23.81
C GLU A 131 -68.63 7.19 25.03
N GLY A 132 -69.21 8.36 24.78
CA GLY A 132 -70.23 8.96 25.62
C GLY A 132 -71.55 8.92 24.87
N GLY A 133 -72.59 8.34 25.47
CA GLY A 133 -73.92 8.27 24.88
C GLY A 133 -74.94 7.61 25.80
N ASP A 134 -75.28 8.31 26.89
CA ASP A 134 -76.39 8.05 27.81
C ASP A 134 -77.76 8.13 27.09
N PRO A 135 -78.84 7.58 27.66
CA PRO A 135 -79.61 8.41 28.62
C PRO A 135 -80.11 7.70 29.88
#